data_AF-A0A066Z9A9-F1
#
_entry.id   AF-A0A066Z9A9-F1
#
_cell.length_a   1.000
_cell.length_b   1.000
_cell.length_c   1.000
_cell.angle_alpha   90.00
_cell.angle_beta   90.00
_cell.angle_gamma   90.00
#
_symmetry.space_group_name_H-M   'P 1'
#
loop_
_entity.id
_entity.type
_entity.pdbx_description
1 polymer ?
#
loop_
_entity_poly.entity_id
_entity_poly.type
_entity_poly.pdbx_seq_one_letter_code
_entity_poly.pdbx_strand_id
1 'polypeptide(L)'
;MSYIGHRCACGHLDVHHRADSAGREHCEAVGGVRCGKGCREISASILVPTFDLKGRQVPTVTGPGQQIGKGAGYSRPACACDNCRALHAELTAA
;
A
#
# COMPACT_ATOMS: atom_id res chain seq x y z
N MET A 1 11.16 5.06 2.27
CA MET A 1 9.89 5.45 2.84
C MET A 1 9.11 4.18 2.90
N SER A 2 9.21 3.45 4.00
CA SER A 2 8.35 2.30 4.16
C SER A 2 6.89 2.78 4.17
N TYR A 3 5.95 1.91 3.84
CA TYR A 3 4.53 2.20 4.04
C TYR A 3 3.85 0.94 4.57
N ILE A 4 2.67 1.12 5.16
CA ILE A 4 1.86 0.00 5.64
C ILE A 4 0.71 -0.22 4.66
N GLY A 5 0.50 -1.47 4.31
CA GLY A 5 -0.56 -1.90 3.41
C GLY A 5 -0.82 -3.39 3.54
N HIS A 6 -1.51 -3.93 2.56
CA HIS A 6 -1.95 -5.32 2.54
C HIS A 6 -1.40 -6.08 1.32
N ARG A 7 -1.23 -7.39 1.48
CA ARG A 7 -1.08 -8.30 0.32
C ARG A 7 -2.44 -8.80 -0.11
N CYS A 8 -2.73 -8.65 -1.39
CA CYS A 8 -3.89 -9.25 -1.99
C CYS A 8 -3.74 -10.78 -2.08
N ALA A 9 -4.85 -11.51 -2.22
CA ALA A 9 -4.83 -12.94 -2.50
C ALA A 9 -4.08 -13.31 -3.80
N CYS A 10 -3.94 -12.37 -4.74
CA CYS A 10 -3.11 -12.54 -5.93
C CYS A 10 -1.60 -12.32 -5.68
N GLY A 11 -1.19 -12.05 -4.45
CA GLY A 11 0.21 -11.87 -4.03
C GLY A 11 0.75 -10.45 -4.15
N HIS A 12 0.07 -9.56 -4.89
CA HIS A 12 0.48 -8.15 -5.05
C HIS A 12 0.08 -7.26 -3.88
N LEU A 13 0.71 -6.08 -3.81
CA LEU A 13 0.40 -5.05 -2.83
C LEU A 13 -0.88 -4.30 -3.23
N ASP A 14 -1.70 -3.97 -2.24
CA ASP A 14 -2.93 -3.20 -2.36
C ASP A 14 -2.77 -1.86 -3.09
N VAL A 15 -1.60 -1.22 -2.96
CA VAL A 15 -1.26 0.03 -3.65
C VAL A 15 -1.31 -0.06 -5.18
N HIS A 16 -1.27 -1.28 -5.75
CA HIS A 16 -1.41 -1.52 -7.18
C HIS A 16 -2.87 -1.62 -7.64
N HIS A 17 -3.83 -1.39 -6.76
CA HIS A 17 -5.23 -1.36 -7.13
C HIS A 17 -5.69 0.04 -7.51
N ARG A 18 -6.62 0.08 -8.46
CA ARG A 18 -7.31 1.30 -8.87
C ARG A 18 -8.78 1.00 -9.08
N ALA A 19 -9.64 1.93 -8.67
CA ALA A 19 -11.05 1.89 -9.01
C ALA A 19 -11.25 2.24 -10.49
N ASP A 20 -12.09 1.47 -11.20
CA ASP A 20 -12.66 1.89 -12.49
C ASP A 20 -13.77 2.95 -12.28
N SER A 21 -14.33 3.47 -13.37
CA SER A 21 -15.41 4.47 -13.32
C SER A 21 -16.70 3.97 -12.65
N ALA A 22 -16.84 2.66 -12.43
CA ALA A 22 -17.96 2.04 -11.73
C ALA A 22 -17.60 1.69 -10.27
N GLY A 23 -16.43 2.12 -9.77
CA GLY A 23 -15.98 1.84 -8.40
C GLY A 23 -15.45 0.43 -8.19
N ARG A 24 -15.14 -0.32 -9.25
CA ARG A 24 -14.60 -1.67 -9.15
C ARG A 24 -13.08 -1.65 -9.15
N GLU A 25 -12.48 -2.31 -8.18
CA GLU A 25 -11.03 -2.41 -8.04
C GLU A 25 -10.42 -3.35 -9.11
N HIS A 26 -9.38 -2.87 -9.79
CA HIS A 26 -8.56 -3.64 -10.72
C HIS A 26 -7.08 -3.57 -10.33
N CYS A 27 -6.33 -4.66 -10.59
CA CYS A 27 -4.89 -4.70 -10.33
C CYS A 27 -4.11 -4.16 -11.54
N GLU A 28 -3.45 -3.02 -11.37
CA GLU A 28 -2.63 -2.39 -12.41
C GLU A 28 -1.36 -3.19 -12.71
N ALA A 29 -0.80 -3.89 -11.72
CA ALA A 29 0.42 -4.68 -11.87
C ALA A 29 0.25 -5.92 -12.79
N VAL A 30 -0.98 -6.39 -13.00
CA VAL A 30 -1.30 -7.55 -13.84
C VAL A 30 -2.08 -7.13 -15.09
N GLY A 31 -1.99 -5.86 -15.50
CA GLY A 31 -2.64 -5.39 -16.73
C GLY A 31 -4.16 -5.28 -16.64
N GLY A 32 -4.70 -4.89 -15.48
CA GLY A 32 -6.14 -4.62 -15.32
C GLY A 32 -7.00 -5.86 -15.04
N VAL A 33 -6.39 -7.00 -14.70
CA VAL A 33 -7.12 -8.17 -14.20
C VAL A 33 -7.98 -7.72 -13.01
N ARG A 34 -9.29 -8.00 -13.10
CA ARG A 34 -10.23 -7.70 -12.03
C ARG A 34 -9.83 -8.52 -10.81
N CYS A 35 -9.40 -7.83 -9.77
CA CYS A 35 -9.31 -8.45 -8.48
C CYS A 35 -10.75 -8.56 -7.95
N GLY A 36 -11.43 -9.68 -8.23
CA GLY A 36 -12.80 -9.94 -7.73
C GLY A 36 -12.92 -9.92 -6.20
N LYS A 37 -11.80 -9.74 -5.50
CA LYS A 37 -11.69 -9.49 -4.09
C LYS A 37 -11.10 -8.08 -3.98
N GLY A 38 -11.94 -7.05 -3.76
CA GLY A 38 -11.43 -5.74 -3.33
C GLY A 38 -10.48 -5.90 -2.13
N CYS A 39 -9.79 -4.84 -1.70
CA CYS A 39 -9.01 -4.87 -0.47
C CYS A 39 -9.94 -5.29 0.69
N ARG A 40 -10.00 -6.59 0.94
CA ARG A 40 -10.75 -7.22 2.02
C ARG A 40 -9.72 -7.42 3.10
N GLU A 41 -10.12 -7.21 4.34
CA GLU A 41 -9.36 -7.36 5.59
C GLU A 41 -8.68 -8.74 5.80
N ILE A 42 -8.65 -9.59 4.77
CA ILE A 42 -8.20 -10.99 4.80
C ILE A 42 -6.69 -11.14 4.98
N SER A 43 -5.89 -10.09 4.82
CA SER A 43 -4.44 -10.17 5.01
C SER A 43 -3.97 -9.21 6.10
N ALA A 44 -3.08 -9.73 6.95
CA ALA A 44 -2.40 -8.95 7.96
C ALA A 44 -1.79 -7.68 7.33
N SER A 45 -1.89 -6.56 8.04
CA SER A 45 -1.14 -5.35 7.70
C SER A 45 0.35 -5.66 7.72
N ILE A 46 1.08 -5.21 6.71
CA ILE A 46 2.53 -5.44 6.62
C ILE A 46 3.26 -4.12 6.40
N LEU A 47 4.48 -4.04 6.96
CA LEU A 47 5.43 -2.99 6.60
C LEU A 47 6.08 -3.35 5.27
N VAL A 48 5.85 -2.54 4.25
CA VAL A 48 6.51 -2.64 2.95
C VAL A 48 7.72 -1.72 2.95
N PRO A 49 8.96 -2.25 2.95
CA PRO A 49 10.14 -1.42 2.87
C PRO A 49 10.23 -0.78 1.49
N THR A 50 10.70 0.47 1.44
CA THR A 50 11.16 1.05 0.17
C THR A 50 12.58 1.57 0.30
N PHE A 51 13.23 1.64 -0.84
CA PHE A 51 14.64 1.89 -0.95
C PHE A 51 14.86 3.17 -1.76
N ASP A 52 15.92 3.90 -1.42
CA ASP A 52 16.38 5.00 -2.27
C ASP A 52 17.02 4.47 -3.56
N LEU A 53 17.43 5.39 -4.44
CA LEU A 53 18.11 5.03 -5.70
C LEU A 53 19.46 4.31 -5.50
N LYS A 54 19.99 4.30 -4.28
CA LYS A 54 21.22 3.60 -3.90
C LYS A 54 20.92 2.25 -3.24
N GLY A 55 19.66 1.81 -3.22
CA GLY A 55 19.24 0.56 -2.60
C GLY A 55 19.23 0.58 -1.08
N ARG A 56 19.29 1.76 -0.44
CA ARG A 56 19.25 1.87 1.03
C ARG A 56 17.81 1.97 1.50
N GLN A 57 17.45 1.22 2.54
CA GLN A 57 16.14 1.38 3.18
C GLN A 57 15.98 2.81 3.66
N VAL A 58 14.87 3.44 3.32
CA VAL A 58 14.57 4.78 3.79
C VAL A 58 13.65 4.67 5.02
N PRO A 59 14.11 5.10 6.22
CA PRO A 59 13.58 4.69 7.52
C PRO A 59 12.23 5.28 7.88
N THR A 60 11.79 6.34 7.20
CA THR A 60 10.50 6.97 7.45
C THR A 60 9.36 6.04 7.03
N VAL A 61 8.39 5.82 7.91
CA VAL A 61 7.13 5.15 7.58
C VAL A 61 6.12 6.20 7.12
N THR A 62 5.54 6.01 5.94
CA THR A 62 4.50 6.87 5.39
C THR A 62 3.22 6.66 6.18
N GLY A 63 2.60 7.76 6.63
CA GLY A 63 1.38 7.69 7.43
C GLY A 63 0.21 7.08 6.63
N PRO A 64 -0.76 6.43 7.30
CA PRO A 64 -1.96 5.90 6.66
C PRO A 64 -2.70 6.99 5.85
N GLY A 65 -3.05 6.70 4.59
CA GLY A 65 -3.70 7.65 3.68
C GLY A 65 -2.77 8.70 3.06
N GLN A 66 -1.52 8.83 3.51
CA GLN A 66 -0.57 9.76 2.92
C GLN A 66 -0.01 9.23 1.59
N GLN A 67 0.41 10.15 0.72
CA GLN A 67 0.98 9.79 -0.58
C GLN A 67 2.35 9.14 -0.41
N ILE A 68 2.42 7.88 -0.82
CA ILE A 68 3.64 7.13 -1.08
C ILE A 68 4.32 7.77 -2.29
N GLY A 69 5.63 7.97 -2.22
CA GLY A 69 6.47 8.33 -3.36
C GLY A 69 6.28 9.76 -3.84
N LYS A 70 5.85 10.70 -2.98
CA LYS A 70 5.68 12.11 -3.35
C LYS A 70 6.95 12.64 -4.05
N GLY A 71 6.84 12.96 -5.35
CA GLY A 71 7.96 13.42 -6.19
C GLY A 71 8.67 12.35 -7.01
N ALA A 72 8.35 11.06 -6.81
CA ALA A 72 8.66 9.99 -7.75
C ALA A 72 7.55 9.92 -8.81
N GLY A 73 7.85 9.46 -10.03
CA GLY A 73 6.88 9.29 -11.11
C GLY A 73 5.73 8.31 -10.81
N TYR A 74 5.68 7.75 -9.60
CA TYR A 74 4.61 6.93 -9.05
C TYR A 74 4.20 7.48 -7.69
N SER A 75 2.91 7.86 -7.55
CA SER A 75 2.35 8.33 -6.28
C SER A 75 0.98 7.72 -6.02
N ARG A 76 0.82 7.10 -4.85
CA ARG A 76 -0.42 6.46 -4.40
C ARG A 76 -0.61 6.65 -2.90
N PRO A 77 -1.85 6.79 -2.41
CA PRO A 77 -2.07 6.85 -0.97
C PRO A 77 -1.77 5.50 -0.32
N ALA A 78 -1.12 5.51 0.85
CA ALA A 78 -1.02 4.35 1.71
C ALA A 78 -2.40 3.94 2.23
N CYS A 79 -2.59 2.64 2.54
CA CYS A 79 -3.86 2.16 3.07
C CYS A 79 -4.20 2.87 4.40
N ALA A 80 -5.47 3.23 4.56
CA ALA A 80 -5.97 4.04 5.68
C ALA A 80 -6.99 3.30 6.56
N CYS A 81 -7.08 1.96 6.43
CA CYS A 81 -7.94 1.13 7.27
C CYS A 81 -7.44 1.08 8.72
N ASP A 82 -8.30 0.66 9.65
CA ASP A 82 -7.99 0.62 11.07
C ASP A 82 -6.81 -0.29 11.40
N ASN A 83 -6.69 -1.45 10.72
CA ASN A 83 -5.57 -2.35 10.89
C ASN A 83 -4.23 -1.74 10.45
N CYS A 84 -4.22 -0.90 9.40
CA CYS A 84 -3.02 -0.20 8.97
C CYS A 84 -2.66 0.95 9.92
N ARG A 85 -3.67 1.63 10.47
CA ARG A 85 -3.48 2.68 11.49
C ARG A 85 -2.92 2.11 12.80
N ALA A 86 -3.46 0.98 13.26
CA ALA A 86 -2.99 0.29 14.45
C ALA A 86 -1.51 -0.10 14.33
N LEU A 87 -1.14 -0.79 13.24
CA LEU A 87 0.26 -1.16 13.01
C LEU A 87 1.18 0.06 12.87
N HIS A 88 0.71 1.14 12.24
CA HIS A 88 1.50 2.38 12.18
C HIS A 88 1.78 2.94 13.58
N ALA A 89 0.75 3.01 14.44
CA ALA A 89 0.89 3.49 15.81
C ALA A 89 1.88 2.62 16.60
N GLU A 90 1.76 1.29 16.51
CA GLU A 90 2.70 0.34 17.16
C GLU A 90 4.15 0.57 16.74
N LEU A 91 4.40 0.78 15.45
CA LEU A 91 5.75 0.97 14.91
C LEU A 91 6.34 2.37 15.16
N THR A 92 5.51 3.36 15.51
CA THR A 92 5.94 4.76 15.64
C THR A 92 5.80 5.33 17.05
N ALA A 93 5.27 4.58 18.01
CA ALA A 93 5.13 4.99 19.42
C ALA A 93 6.45 4.94 20.23
N ALA A 94 7.61 5.03 19.57
CA ALA A 94 8.95 5.00 20.17
C ALA A 94 9.47 6.40 20.52
#